data_AF-A0A1G3KPF8-F1
#
_entry.id   AF-A0A1G3KPF8-F1
#
_cell.length_a   1.000
_cell.length_b   1.000
_cell.length_c   1.000
_cell.angle_alpha   90.00
_cell.angle_beta   90.00
_cell.angle_gamma   90.00
#
_symmetry.space_group_name_H-M   'P 1'
#
loop_
_entity.id
_entity.type
_entity.pdbx_description
1 polymer ?
#
loop_
_entity_poly.entity_id
_entity_poly.type
_entity_poly.pdbx_seq_one_letter_code
_entity_poly.pdbx_strand_id
1 'polypeptide(L)' 'MANGFFYENSDIDFAVRGLESGKYFEIGGKLMFLLKHDFHLIKLDDPQSQFAQFIEKNEGMIRVA' A
#
# COMPACT_ATOMS: atom_id res chain seq x y z
N MET A 1 -1.81 5.23 7.93
CA MET A 1 -1.03 6.34 8.50
C MET A 1 0.34 5.81 8.84
N ALA A 2 1.40 6.31 8.20
CA ALA A 2 2.76 5.94 8.57
C ALA A 2 3.18 6.80 9.78
N ASN A 3 3.01 6.28 10.99
CA ASN A 3 3.13 7.06 12.23
C ASN A 3 4.56 7.07 12.83
N GLY A 4 5.52 6.41 12.17
CA GLY A 4 6.92 6.35 12.61
C GLY A 4 7.17 5.47 13.85
N PHE A 5 6.14 4.83 14.41
CA PHE A 5 6.31 3.83 15.45
C PHE A 5 6.72 2.50 14.84
N PHE A 6 7.80 1.91 15.36
CA PHE A 6 8.31 0.61 14.94
C PHE A 6 8.18 -0.38 16.09
N TYR A 7 7.55 -1.52 15.81
CA TYR A 7 7.57 -2.70 16.66
C TYR A 7 8.05 -3.88 15.83
N GLU A 8 8.81 -4.82 16.44
CA GLU A 8 9.40 -5.95 15.71
C GLU A 8 8.38 -6.80 14.94
N ASN A 9 7.14 -6.87 15.45
CA ASN A 9 6.06 -7.66 14.88
C ASN A 9 5.02 -6.80 14.13
N SER A 10 5.34 -5.55 13.79
CA SER A 10 4.48 -4.74 12.94
C SER A 10 4.43 -5.28 11.51
N ASP A 11 3.25 -5.25 10.93
CA ASP A 11 3.00 -5.45 9.52
C ASP A 11 3.39 -4.20 8.70
N ILE A 12 3.49 -4.38 7.38
CA ILE A 12 3.79 -3.31 6.43
C ILE A 12 2.56 -3.03 5.56
N ASP A 13 2.01 -1.83 5.65
CA ASP A 13 0.90 -1.39 4.82
C ASP A 13 1.38 -0.68 3.54
N PHE A 14 1.01 -1.20 2.37
CA PHE A 14 1.22 -0.57 1.07
C PHE A 14 -0.12 -0.13 0.47
N ALA A 15 -0.32 1.17 0.35
CA ALA A 15 -1.43 1.74 -0.41
C ALA A 15 -0.96 2.11 -1.81
N VAL A 16 -1.61 1.58 -2.85
CA VAL A 16 -1.20 1.74 -4.26
C VAL A 16 -2.33 2.31 -5.09
N ARG A 17 -1.98 3.17 -6.05
CA ARG A 17 -2.89 3.78 -7.02
C ARG A 17 -2.25 3.81 -8.40
N GLY A 18 -3.04 3.63 -9.44
CA GLY A 18 -2.62 3.74 -10.83
C GLY A 18 -1.82 2.53 -11.33
N LEU A 19 -1.97 1.38 -10.68
CA LEU A 19 -1.35 0.14 -11.18
C LEU A 19 -2.06 -0.32 -12.45
N GLU A 20 -1.27 -0.76 -13.43
CA GLU A 20 -1.80 -1.41 -14.63
C GLU A 20 -2.63 -2.65 -14.26
N SER A 21 -3.60 -2.98 -15.13
CA SER A 21 -4.43 -4.17 -14.94
C SER A 21 -3.56 -5.42 -14.82
N GLY A 22 -3.82 -6.24 -13.79
CA GLY A 22 -3.06 -7.46 -13.50
C GLY A 22 -1.81 -7.28 -12.64
N LYS A 23 -1.25 -6.07 -12.51
CA LYS A 23 -0.02 -5.83 -11.72
C LYS A 23 -0.20 -5.98 -10.23
N TYR A 24 -1.40 -5.77 -9.72
CA TYR A 24 -1.67 -5.84 -8.29
C TYR A 24 -1.27 -7.17 -7.65
N PHE A 25 -1.71 -8.29 -8.24
CA PHE A 25 -1.40 -9.61 -7.72
C PHE A 25 0.06 -10.00 -8.00
N GLU A 26 0.63 -9.53 -9.11
CA GLU A 26 2.06 -9.72 -9.41
C GLU A 26 2.94 -9.08 -8.33
N ILE A 27 2.65 -7.82 -7.98
CA ILE A 27 3.37 -7.09 -6.93
C ILE A 27 3.16 -7.77 -5.58
N GLY A 28 1.91 -8.14 -5.23
CA GLY A 28 1.62 -8.88 -4.02
C GLY A 28 2.45 -10.17 -3.90
N GLY A 29 2.51 -10.97 -4.97
CA GLY A 29 3.32 -12.19 -5.00
C GLY A 29 4.83 -11.93 -4.84
N LYS A 30 5.35 -10.86 -5.46
CA LYS A 30 6.75 -10.45 -5.28
C LYS A 30 7.03 -10.02 -3.83
N LEU A 31 6.13 -9.25 -3.22
CA LEU A 31 6.26 -8.81 -1.82
C LEU A 31 6.26 -10.01 -0.86
N MET A 32 5.40 -11.01 -1.09
CA MET A 32 5.40 -12.25 -0.29
C MET A 32 6.75 -12.99 -0.32
N PHE A 33 7.46 -12.95 -1.44
CA PHE A 33 8.77 -13.61 -1.56
C PHE A 33 9.91 -12.77 -0.95
N LEU A 34 9.83 -11.45 -1.05
CA LEU A 34 10.91 -10.54 -0.67
C LEU A 34 10.85 -10.11 0.80
N LEU A 35 9.66 -9.96 1.37
CA LEU A 35 9.48 -9.46 2.73
C LEU A 35 9.52 -10.62 3.73
N LYS A 36 10.15 -10.38 4.88
CA LYS A 36 10.14 -11.29 6.04
C LYS A 36 9.07 -10.91 7.08
N HIS A 37 8.18 -9.99 6.72
CA HIS A 37 7.11 -9.45 7.56
C HIS A 37 5.78 -9.59 6.84
N ASP A 38 4.71 -9.70 7.62
CA ASP A 38 3.36 -9.62 7.10
C ASP A 38 3.12 -8.24 6.46
N PHE A 39 2.29 -8.21 5.44
CA PHE A 39 1.98 -6.97 4.73
C PHE A 39 0.52 -6.93 4.28
N HIS A 40 0.00 -5.71 4.18
CA HIS A 40 -1.25 -5.44 3.50
C HIS A 40 -0.96 -4.67 2.22
N LEU A 41 -1.53 -5.13 1.11
CA LEU A 41 -1.56 -4.38 -0.13
C LEU A 41 -3.00 -3.89 -0.32
N ILE A 42 -3.18 -2.59 -0.56
CA ILE A 42 -4.49 -1.92 -0.63
C ILE A 42 -4.57 -1.09 -1.90
N LYS A 43 -5.59 -1.31 -2.74
CA LYS A 43 -5.87 -0.45 -3.91
C LYS A 43 -6.61 0.82 -3.49
N LEU A 44 -6.14 1.96 -4.00
CA LEU A 44 -6.79 3.26 -3.86
C LEU A 44 -7.47 3.72 -5.16
N ASP A 45 -7.59 2.84 -6.17
CA ASP A 45 -8.14 3.20 -7.48
C ASP A 45 -9.65 3.47 -7.48
N ASP A 46 -10.37 3.12 -6.41
CA ASP A 46 -11.80 3.43 -6.28
C ASP A 46 -12.02 4.88 -5.82
N PRO A 47 -12.49 5.79 -6.69
CA PRO A 47 -12.70 7.19 -6.33
C PRO A 47 -13.85 7.40 -5.34
N GLN A 48 -14.73 6.41 -5.13
CA GLN A 48 -15.82 6.48 -4.15
C GLN A 48 -15.38 6.01 -2.76
N SER A 49 -14.18 5.45 -2.64
CA SER A 49 -13.64 5.03 -1.35
C SER A 49 -13.31 6.24 -0.48
N GLN A 50 -14.07 6.44 0.60
CA GLN A 50 -13.78 7.46 1.60
C GLN A 50 -12.38 7.29 2.20
N PHE A 51 -11.91 6.04 2.31
CA PHE A 51 -10.56 5.73 2.76
C PHE A 51 -9.50 6.21 1.76
N ALA A 52 -9.69 5.96 0.46
CA ALA A 52 -8.75 6.45 -0.57
C ALA A 52 -8.67 7.97 -0.59
N GLN A 53 -9.84 8.65 -0.52
CA GLN A 53 -9.90 10.11 -0.43
C GLN A 53 -9.20 10.64 0.83
N PHE A 54 -9.33 9.95 1.96
CA PHE A 54 -8.65 10.32 3.21
C PHE A 54 -7.13 10.22 3.06
N ILE A 55 -6.61 9.12 2.53
CA ILE A 55 -5.17 8.90 2.34
C ILE A 55 -4.59 9.95 1.38
N GLU A 56 -5.25 10.21 0.26
CA GLU A 56 -4.79 11.21 -0.73
C GLU A 56 -4.70 12.63 -0.14
N LYS A 57 -5.58 12.97 0.80
CA LYS A 57 -5.63 14.31 1.39
C LYS A 57 -4.66 14.48 2.57
N ASN A 58 -4.41 13.42 3.33
CA ASN A 58 -3.74 13.52 4.64
C ASN A 58 -2.35 12.87 4.70
N GLU A 59 -1.98 12.05 3.71
CA GLU A 59 -0.73 11.29 3.74
C GLU A 59 0.20 11.68 2.57
N GLY A 60 1.51 11.42 2.74
CA GLY A 60 2.50 11.61 1.70
C GLY A 60 2.51 10.43 0.72
N MET A 61 2.18 10.70 -0.55
CA MET A 61 2.33 9.70 -1.63
C MET A 61 3.68 9.84 -2.33
N ILE A 62 4.37 8.71 -2.50
CA ILE A 62 5.61 8.64 -3.29
C ILE A 62 5.26 8.13 -4.67
N ARG A 63 5.63 8.89 -5.71
CA ARG A 63 5.53 8.42 -7.09
C ARG A 63 6.74 7.53 -7.40
N VAL A 64 6.46 6.27 -7.73
CA VAL A 64 7.47 5.33 -8.24
C VAL A 64 7.47 5.43 -9.78
N ALA A 65 8.65 5.59 -10.37
CA ALA A 65 8.86 5.71 -11.81
C ALA A 65 9.38 4.39 -12.41
#